data_AF-A0A951CG90-F1
#
_entry.id   AF-A0A951CG90-F1
#
_cell.length_a   1.000
_cell.length_b   1.000
_cell.length_c   1.000
_cell.angle_alpha   90.00
_cell.angle_beta   90.00
_cell.angle_gamma   90.00
#
_symmetry.space_group_name_H-M   'P 1'
#
loop_
_entity.id
_entity.type
_entity.pdbx_description
1 polymer ?
#
loop_
_entity_poly.entity_id
_entity_poly.type
_entity_poly.pdbx_seq_one_letter_code
_entity_poly.pdbx_strand_id
1 'polypeptide(L)'
;MPRMPSSRPDGLKCDQRLVVEAIAYRRTCNPPLLSLEALGKINVTAWLYLDELGVKRVKVNPNITIVQIREEFGRAPTRDAETGIHSEGIAAQFFKENQRFRVLQIFSERIPCKKMCAPMLNHYFSGVPWFYYYDRASWHGNEGELIKRAGEALKVAYGL
;
A
#
# COMPACT_ATOMS: atom_id res chain seq x y z
N MET A 1 11.58 15.37 2.48
CA MET A 1 11.01 14.61 1.35
C MET A 1 10.94 13.14 1.74
N PRO A 2 9.91 12.38 1.34
CA PRO A 2 9.83 10.95 1.63
C PRO A 2 11.03 10.17 1.07
N ARG A 3 11.49 9.14 1.80
CA ARG A 3 12.57 8.24 1.33
C ARG A 3 12.14 7.51 0.06
N MET A 4 13.07 7.07 -0.78
CA MET A 4 12.71 6.19 -1.90
C MET A 4 12.50 4.75 -1.41
N PRO A 5 11.40 4.08 -1.79
CA PRO A 5 11.15 2.70 -1.41
C PRO A 5 12.08 1.73 -2.19
N SER A 6 12.41 0.61 -1.56
CA SER A 6 13.17 -0.47 -2.18
C SER A 6 12.31 -1.28 -3.16
N SER A 7 12.90 -1.75 -4.27
CA SER A 7 12.32 -2.77 -5.14
C SER A 7 13.01 -4.11 -4.96
N ARG A 8 12.28 -5.18 -5.31
CA ARG A 8 12.89 -6.35 -5.96
C ARG A 8 12.30 -6.45 -7.37
N PRO A 9 13.09 -6.71 -8.43
CA PRO A 9 14.56 -6.82 -8.47
C PRO A 9 15.28 -5.45 -8.45
N ASP A 10 16.60 -5.50 -8.24
CA ASP A 10 17.50 -4.34 -8.17
C ASP A 10 17.62 -3.63 -9.53
N GLY A 11 17.52 -2.29 -9.53
CA GLY A 11 17.78 -1.43 -10.71
C GLY A 11 16.59 -0.57 -11.16
N LEU A 12 15.36 -0.91 -10.77
CA LEU A 12 14.20 -0.07 -11.03
C LEU A 12 14.03 0.99 -9.95
N LYS A 13 13.70 2.22 -10.36
CA LYS A 13 13.37 3.31 -9.44
C LYS A 13 11.85 3.45 -9.35
N CYS A 14 11.35 3.56 -8.13
CA CYS A 14 9.97 3.92 -7.88
C CYS A 14 9.72 5.32 -8.45
N ASP A 15 8.58 5.53 -9.09
CA ASP A 15 8.16 6.88 -9.49
C ASP A 15 7.81 7.67 -8.22
N GLN A 16 8.51 8.80 -8.01
CA GLN A 16 8.36 9.63 -6.80
C GLN A 16 6.89 10.03 -6.54
N ARG A 17 6.07 10.16 -7.60
CA ARG A 17 4.66 10.53 -7.47
C ARG A 17 3.86 9.53 -6.65
N LEU A 18 4.19 8.24 -6.73
CA LEU A 18 3.52 7.20 -5.95
C LEU A 18 3.59 7.48 -4.45
N VAL A 19 4.78 7.84 -4.00
CA VAL A 19 5.05 8.11 -2.59
C VAL A 19 4.47 9.46 -2.16
N VAL A 20 4.59 10.48 -3.01
CA VAL A 20 4.03 11.82 -2.75
C VAL A 20 2.52 11.77 -2.60
N GLU A 21 1.84 11.05 -3.49
CA GLU A 21 0.38 10.89 -3.45
C GLU A 21 -0.06 10.05 -2.23
N ALA A 22 0.69 9.03 -1.84
CA ALA A 22 0.39 8.25 -0.64
C ALA A 22 0.44 9.09 0.64
N ILE A 23 1.47 9.94 0.82
CA ILE A 23 1.54 10.83 1.98
C ILE A 23 0.54 12.00 1.88
N ALA A 24 0.28 12.50 0.67
CA ALA A 24 -0.74 13.52 0.46
C ALA A 24 -2.12 13.01 0.91
N TYR A 25 -2.49 11.79 0.49
CA TYR A 25 -3.74 11.16 0.93
C TYR A 25 -3.87 11.10 2.45
N ARG A 26 -2.81 10.71 3.18
CA ARG A 26 -2.82 10.68 4.65
C ARG A 26 -2.96 12.05 5.30
N ARG A 27 -2.47 13.10 4.65
CA ARG A 27 -2.57 14.48 5.15
C ARG A 27 -3.96 15.06 4.93
N THR A 28 -4.60 14.71 3.83
CA THR A 28 -5.87 15.32 3.39
C THR A 28 -7.10 14.52 3.77
N CYS A 29 -6.96 13.25 4.18
CA CYS A 29 -8.07 12.51 4.74
C CYS A 29 -8.57 13.16 6.05
N ASN A 30 -9.85 12.98 6.35
CA ASN A 30 -10.47 13.52 7.55
C ASN A 30 -11.04 12.38 8.42
N PRO A 31 -10.46 12.08 9.59
CA PRO A 31 -9.30 12.74 10.20
C PRO A 31 -7.97 12.38 9.49
N PRO A 32 -6.91 13.21 9.61
CA PRO A 32 -5.59 12.90 9.07
C PRO A 32 -5.01 11.59 9.63
N LEU A 33 -4.46 10.76 8.75
CA LEU A 33 -3.93 9.43 9.08
C LEU A 33 -2.41 9.47 9.33
N LEU A 34 -1.96 10.43 10.12
CA LEU A 34 -0.53 10.69 10.40
C LEU A 34 -0.08 10.24 11.79
N SER A 35 -1.00 9.88 12.69
CA SER A 35 -0.65 9.35 14.01
C SER A 35 0.08 8.01 13.87
N LEU A 36 0.93 7.67 14.85
CA LEU A 36 1.61 6.36 14.88
C LEU A 36 0.62 5.20 14.82
N GLU A 37 -0.53 5.35 15.48
CA GLU A 37 -1.60 4.36 15.44
C GLU A 37 -2.19 4.21 14.03
N ALA A 38 -2.51 5.33 13.36
CA ALA A 38 -3.04 5.33 12.00
C ALA A 38 -2.02 4.77 10.99
N LEU A 39 -0.73 5.13 11.12
CA LEU A 39 0.36 4.56 10.33
C LEU A 39 0.54 3.06 10.59
N GLY A 40 0.27 2.61 11.82
CA GLY A 40 0.33 1.21 12.25
C GLY A 40 -0.89 0.36 11.86
N LYS A 41 -2.07 0.97 11.71
CA LYS A 41 -3.31 0.25 11.38
C LYS A 41 -3.71 0.33 9.91
N ILE A 42 -3.57 1.51 9.31
CA ILE A 42 -3.96 1.74 7.93
C ILE A 42 -2.74 1.59 7.03
N ASN A 43 -2.84 0.73 6.03
CA ASN A 43 -1.89 0.61 4.93
C ASN A 43 -2.45 1.35 3.71
N VAL A 44 -1.58 2.07 3.01
CA VAL A 44 -1.90 2.77 1.78
C VAL A 44 -1.08 2.19 0.63
N THR A 45 -1.73 1.98 -0.51
CA THR A 45 -1.08 1.66 -1.78
C THR A 45 -1.33 2.77 -2.79
N ALA A 46 -0.34 3.05 -3.63
CA ALA A 46 -0.45 3.98 -4.76
C ALA A 46 -0.03 3.28 -6.04
N TRP A 47 -0.85 3.39 -7.08
CA TRP A 47 -0.67 2.68 -8.34
C TRP A 47 -0.53 3.69 -9.47
N LEU A 48 0.58 3.62 -10.19
CA LEU A 48 0.86 4.45 -11.35
C LEU A 48 0.27 3.74 -12.56
N TYR A 49 -0.54 4.43 -13.36
CA TYR A 49 -1.18 3.86 -14.53
C TYR A 49 -1.26 4.87 -15.68
N LEU A 50 -1.50 4.39 -16.89
CA LEU A 50 -1.91 5.20 -18.04
C LEU A 50 -3.42 5.20 -18.15
N ASP A 51 -4.01 6.39 -18.25
CA ASP A 51 -5.41 6.54 -18.65
C ASP A 51 -5.61 6.33 -20.16
N GLU A 52 -6.85 6.46 -20.63
CA GLU A 52 -7.23 6.24 -22.04
C GLU A 52 -6.53 7.21 -23.02
N LEU A 53 -6.07 8.36 -22.51
CA LEU A 53 -5.34 9.36 -23.30
C LEU A 53 -3.82 9.14 -23.23
N GLY A 54 -3.36 8.05 -22.60
CA GLY A 54 -1.94 7.78 -22.39
C GLY A 54 -1.29 8.68 -21.35
N VAL A 55 -2.07 9.37 -20.52
CA VAL A 55 -1.53 10.25 -19.46
C VAL A 55 -1.25 9.42 -18.21
N LYS A 56 -0.08 9.63 -17.61
CA LYS A 56 0.31 8.98 -16.35
C LYS A 56 -0.48 9.56 -15.18
N ARG A 57 -1.24 8.72 -14.49
CA ARG A 57 -2.06 9.04 -13.31
C ARG A 57 -1.68 8.15 -12.13
N VAL A 58 -2.04 8.58 -10.92
CA VAL A 58 -1.84 7.81 -9.69
C VAL A 58 -3.19 7.56 -9.03
N LYS A 59 -3.47 6.30 -8.67
CA LYS A 59 -4.62 5.91 -7.85
C LYS A 59 -4.13 5.49 -6.48
N VAL A 60 -4.55 6.21 -5.45
CA VAL A 60 -4.27 5.86 -4.05
C VAL A 60 -5.46 5.10 -3.46
N ASN A 61 -5.18 4.05 -2.69
CA ASN A 61 -6.20 3.26 -2.00
C ASN A 61 -5.71 2.89 -0.58
N PRO A 62 -6.47 3.20 0.49
CA PRO A 62 -6.25 2.64 1.82
C PRO A 62 -6.78 1.19 1.88
N ASN A 63 -6.43 0.46 2.93
CA ASN A 63 -7.14 -0.77 3.28
C ASN A 63 -8.47 -0.46 3.98
N ILE A 64 -9.39 -1.41 3.98
CA ILE A 64 -10.58 -1.38 4.85
C ILE A 64 -10.27 -2.22 6.09
N THR A 65 -10.54 -1.66 7.27
CA THR A 65 -10.32 -2.35 8.54
C THR A 65 -11.47 -3.29 8.88
N ILE A 66 -11.21 -4.28 9.74
CA ILE A 66 -12.26 -5.17 10.27
C ILE A 66 -13.35 -4.37 11.00
N VAL A 67 -12.98 -3.27 11.67
CA VAL A 67 -13.93 -2.40 12.38
C VAL A 67 -14.94 -1.81 11.40
N GLN A 68 -14.46 -1.24 10.28
CA GLN A 68 -15.32 -0.67 9.25
C GLN A 68 -16.22 -1.72 8.60
N ILE A 69 -15.69 -2.92 8.30
CA ILE A 69 -16.49 -4.02 7.75
C ILE A 69 -17.61 -4.42 8.72
N ARG A 70 -17.32 -4.45 10.03
CA ARG A 70 -18.33 -4.77 11.05
C ARG A 70 -19.41 -3.70 11.19
N GLU A 71 -19.03 -2.43 11.06
CA GLU A 71 -19.99 -1.32 11.10
C GLU A 71 -20.97 -1.38 9.93
N GLU A 72 -20.48 -1.79 8.75
CA GLU A 72 -21.30 -1.87 7.54
C GLU A 72 -22.11 -3.17 7.43
N PHE A 73 -21.50 -4.32 7.73
CA PHE A 73 -22.09 -5.64 7.46
C PHE A 73 -22.38 -6.47 8.71
N GLY A 74 -22.05 -5.97 9.91
CA GLY A 74 -22.11 -6.75 11.14
C GLY A 74 -20.93 -7.69 11.34
N ARG A 75 -20.93 -8.43 12.45
CA ARG A 75 -19.87 -9.41 12.75
C ARG A 75 -20.03 -10.64 11.88
N ALA A 76 -18.90 -11.21 11.44
CA ALA A 76 -18.93 -12.49 10.75
C ALA A 76 -19.43 -13.60 11.71
N PRO A 77 -20.09 -14.66 11.17
CA PRO A 77 -20.59 -15.76 11.99
C PRO A 77 -19.50 -16.51 12.76
N THR A 78 -18.26 -16.47 12.26
CA THR A 78 -17.10 -17.13 12.85
C THR A 78 -15.88 -16.19 12.87
N ARG A 79 -14.99 -16.37 13.85
CA ARG A 79 -13.82 -15.48 14.05
C ARG A 79 -12.81 -15.54 12.89
N ASP A 80 -12.68 -16.68 12.25
CA ASP A 80 -11.77 -16.90 11.12
C ASP A 80 -12.24 -16.22 9.83
N ALA A 81 -13.54 -15.89 9.73
CA ALA A 81 -14.10 -15.10 8.64
C ALA A 81 -13.96 -13.58 8.84
N GLU A 82 -13.51 -13.11 10.02
CA GLU A 82 -13.26 -11.69 10.26
C GLU A 82 -11.92 -11.24 9.67
N THR A 83 -11.94 -10.81 8.41
CA THR A 83 -10.77 -10.28 7.72
C THR A 83 -10.97 -8.83 7.29
N GLY A 84 -9.90 -8.04 7.39
CA GLY A 84 -9.82 -6.75 6.71
C GLY A 84 -9.60 -6.96 5.21
N ILE A 85 -9.85 -5.93 4.41
CA ILE A 85 -9.53 -5.93 2.98
C ILE A 85 -8.28 -5.09 2.80
N HIS A 86 -7.19 -5.71 2.35
CA HIS A 86 -5.94 -5.02 2.10
C HIS A 86 -6.06 -4.02 0.95
N SER A 87 -5.30 -2.92 1.04
CA SER A 87 -5.28 -1.83 0.06
C SER A 87 -5.01 -2.30 -1.37
N GLU A 88 -4.15 -3.31 -1.53
CA GLU A 88 -3.78 -3.91 -2.81
C GLU A 88 -4.98 -4.61 -3.45
N GLY A 89 -5.83 -5.26 -2.64
CA GLY A 89 -7.03 -5.94 -3.14
C GLY A 89 -8.05 -4.94 -3.70
N ILE A 90 -8.24 -3.81 -3.01
CA ILE A 90 -9.13 -2.72 -3.45
C ILE A 90 -8.61 -2.13 -4.76
N ALA A 91 -7.31 -1.83 -4.83
CA ALA A 91 -6.69 -1.31 -6.05
C ALA A 91 -6.79 -2.31 -7.21
N ALA A 92 -6.48 -3.58 -6.95
CA ALA A 92 -6.52 -4.64 -7.96
C ALA A 92 -7.92 -4.83 -8.54
N GLN A 93 -8.96 -4.81 -7.71
CA GLN A 93 -10.34 -4.93 -8.17
C GLN A 93 -10.69 -3.78 -9.13
N PHE A 94 -10.36 -2.54 -8.76
CA PHE A 94 -10.59 -1.38 -9.62
C PHE A 94 -9.93 -1.54 -11.00
N PHE A 95 -8.64 -1.90 -11.06
CA PHE A 95 -7.95 -2.04 -12.35
C PHE A 95 -8.41 -3.27 -13.15
N LYS A 96 -8.86 -4.33 -12.48
CA LYS A 96 -9.48 -5.48 -13.14
C LYS A 96 -10.80 -5.13 -13.81
N GLU A 97 -11.60 -4.27 -13.19
CA GLU A 97 -12.86 -3.76 -13.74
C GLU A 97 -12.64 -2.65 -14.80
N ASN A 98 -11.50 -1.97 -14.76
CA ASN A 98 -11.17 -0.86 -15.64
C ASN A 98 -9.95 -1.20 -16.52
N GLN A 99 -10.04 -2.28 -17.31
CA GLN A 99 -8.94 -2.82 -18.12
C GLN A 99 -8.37 -1.87 -19.18
N ARG A 100 -9.10 -0.79 -19.50
CA ARG A 100 -8.61 0.31 -20.34
C ARG A 100 -7.43 1.07 -19.72
N PHE A 101 -7.23 0.95 -18.41
CA PHE A 101 -6.10 1.53 -17.71
C PHE A 101 -4.93 0.56 -17.63
N ARG A 102 -3.75 1.00 -18.07
CA ARG A 102 -2.53 0.18 -18.01
C ARG A 102 -1.71 0.51 -16.78
N VAL A 103 -1.64 -0.42 -15.83
CA VAL A 103 -0.80 -0.27 -14.63
C VAL A 103 0.68 -0.34 -15.03
N LEU A 104 1.47 0.61 -14.50
CA LEU A 104 2.89 0.76 -14.80
C LEU A 104 3.78 0.42 -13.60
N GLN A 105 3.38 0.82 -12.39
CA GLN A 105 4.13 0.57 -11.16
C GLN A 105 3.18 0.52 -9.97
N ILE A 106 3.51 -0.29 -8.98
CA ILE A 106 2.76 -0.41 -7.73
C ILE A 106 3.67 -0.01 -6.58
N PHE A 107 3.17 0.85 -5.69
CA PHE A 107 3.79 1.14 -4.41
C PHE A 107 2.84 0.72 -3.30
N SER A 108 3.34 0.01 -2.29
CA SER A 108 2.62 -0.21 -1.04
C SER A 108 3.50 0.18 0.13
N GLU A 109 2.92 0.80 1.14
CA GLU A 109 3.67 1.15 2.35
C GLU A 109 4.28 -0.05 3.06
N ARG A 110 3.65 -1.22 2.94
CA ARG A 110 4.12 -2.48 3.53
C ARG A 110 4.30 -3.51 2.45
N ILE A 111 5.19 -4.47 2.70
CA ILE A 111 5.32 -5.65 1.89
C ILE A 111 3.98 -6.39 1.90
N PRO A 112 3.40 -6.64 0.72
CA PRO A 112 2.07 -7.22 0.70
C PRO A 112 2.09 -8.71 0.99
N CYS A 113 0.98 -9.18 1.54
CA CYS A 113 0.99 -10.45 2.23
C CYS A 113 1.24 -11.63 1.28
N LYS A 114 2.07 -12.58 1.72
CA LYS A 114 2.44 -13.77 0.94
C LYS A 114 1.26 -14.69 0.65
N LYS A 115 0.19 -14.64 1.45
CA LYS A 115 -0.97 -15.54 1.33
C LYS A 115 -1.98 -15.07 0.28
N MET A 116 -2.09 -13.77 0.03
CA MET A 116 -3.19 -13.24 -0.79
C MET A 116 -2.73 -12.15 -1.76
N CYS A 117 -2.21 -11.02 -1.25
CA CYS A 117 -1.88 -9.87 -2.09
C CYS A 117 -0.73 -10.16 -3.05
N ALA A 118 0.38 -10.75 -2.59
CA ALA A 118 1.49 -11.06 -3.48
C ALA A 118 1.12 -12.09 -4.57
N PRO A 119 0.44 -13.22 -4.26
CA PRO A 119 -0.08 -14.12 -5.29
C PRO A 119 -1.03 -13.45 -6.28
N MET A 120 -1.97 -12.63 -5.78
CA MET A 120 -2.91 -11.89 -6.63
C MET A 120 -2.18 -10.93 -7.59
N LEU A 121 -1.20 -10.19 -7.10
CA LEU A 121 -0.42 -9.26 -7.93
C LEU A 121 0.41 -10.00 -8.97
N ASN A 122 1.05 -11.11 -8.59
CA ASN A 122 1.80 -11.95 -9.53
C ASN A 122 0.89 -12.55 -10.62
N HIS A 123 -0.36 -12.86 -10.28
CA HIS A 123 -1.31 -13.46 -11.23
C HIS A 123 -1.94 -12.43 -12.18
N TYR A 124 -2.49 -11.34 -11.63
CA TYR A 124 -3.26 -10.36 -12.41
C TYR A 124 -2.44 -9.18 -12.95
N PHE A 125 -1.30 -8.89 -12.34
CA PHE A 125 -0.42 -7.77 -12.68
C PHE A 125 1.02 -8.24 -12.90
N SER A 126 1.16 -9.41 -13.53
CA SER A 126 2.46 -10.00 -13.84
C SER A 126 3.35 -9.03 -14.61
N GLY A 127 4.61 -8.91 -14.20
CA GLY A 127 5.59 -8.02 -14.82
C GLY A 127 5.48 -6.54 -14.40
N VAL A 128 4.46 -6.15 -13.62
CA VAL A 128 4.38 -4.80 -13.05
C VAL A 128 5.35 -4.70 -11.86
N PRO A 129 6.31 -3.76 -11.89
CA PRO A 129 7.25 -3.59 -10.79
C PRO A 129 6.56 -3.04 -9.54
N TRP A 130 7.05 -3.52 -8.41
CA TRP A 130 6.48 -3.28 -7.10
C TRP A 130 7.51 -2.80 -6.10
N PHE A 131 7.14 -1.73 -5.41
CA PHE A 131 7.96 -1.07 -4.41
C PHE A 131 7.25 -1.06 -3.07
N TYR A 132 8.02 -1.16 -2.00
CA TYR A 132 7.50 -0.98 -0.66
C TYR A 132 8.50 -0.36 0.28
N TYR A 133 7.97 0.28 1.32
CA TYR A 133 8.78 0.71 2.44
C TYR A 133 9.04 -0.45 3.37
N TYR A 134 7.99 -0.98 4.00
CA TYR A 134 8.16 -1.83 5.18
C TYR A 134 8.02 -3.31 4.91
N ASP A 135 9.12 -4.04 5.06
CA ASP A 135 9.12 -5.48 5.26
C ASP A 135 9.62 -5.82 6.68
N ARG A 136 8.79 -6.57 7.41
CA ARG A 136 9.05 -7.01 8.78
C ARG A 136 10.32 -7.86 8.90
N ALA A 137 10.80 -8.42 7.79
CA ALA A 137 12.03 -9.21 7.75
C ALA A 137 13.30 -8.40 7.41
N SER A 138 13.21 -7.12 7.04
CA SER A 138 14.37 -6.40 6.48
C SER A 138 14.60 -4.97 6.98
N TRP A 139 13.71 -4.36 7.76
CA TRP A 139 13.95 -3.00 8.27
C TRP A 139 14.77 -2.97 9.56
N HIS A 140 16.00 -2.45 9.45
CA HIS A 140 16.87 -2.15 10.58
C HIS A 140 16.94 -0.63 10.78
N GLY A 141 16.90 -0.17 12.03
CA GLY A 141 17.10 1.23 12.38
C GLY A 141 18.56 1.65 12.20
N ASN A 142 18.86 2.89 12.57
CA ASN A 142 20.20 3.45 12.36
C ASN A 142 21.27 2.73 13.22
N GLU A 143 20.89 1.98 14.25
CA GLU A 143 21.77 1.22 15.13
C GLU A 143 21.73 -0.29 14.82
N GLY A 144 21.10 -0.69 13.70
CA GLY A 144 21.00 -2.10 13.30
C GLY A 144 19.91 -2.87 14.05
N GLU A 145 19.05 -2.21 14.81
CA GLU A 145 17.93 -2.80 15.52
C GLU A 145 16.75 -3.09 14.59
N LEU A 146 16.13 -4.27 14.69
CA LEU A 146 14.95 -4.60 13.88
C LEU A 146 13.78 -3.69 14.28
N ILE A 147 13.32 -2.81 13.39
CA ILE A 147 12.13 -1.99 13.62
C ILE A 147 10.90 -2.90 13.49
N LYS A 148 10.30 -3.26 14.62
CA LYS A 148 9.24 -4.28 14.67
C LYS A 148 7.86 -3.77 14.26
N ARG A 149 7.67 -2.44 14.19
CA ARG A 149 6.34 -1.81 14.00
C ARG A 149 6.31 -0.97 12.72
N ALA A 150 5.36 -1.28 11.84
CA ALA A 150 5.18 -0.57 10.57
C ALA A 150 4.95 0.94 10.77
N GLY A 151 4.25 1.35 11.83
CA GLY A 151 4.00 2.77 12.09
C GLY A 151 5.27 3.59 12.32
N GLU A 152 6.26 3.03 13.02
CA GLU A 152 7.55 3.67 13.27
C GLU A 152 8.37 3.79 11.98
N ALA A 153 8.43 2.69 11.20
CA ALA A 153 9.11 2.68 9.91
C ALA A 153 8.51 3.71 8.93
N LEU A 154 7.18 3.79 8.84
CA LEU A 154 6.49 4.75 7.96
C LEU A 154 6.66 6.19 8.43
N LYS A 155 6.67 6.45 9.74
CA LYS A 155 6.97 7.78 10.27
C LYS A 155 8.33 8.28 9.79
N VAL A 156 9.37 7.43 9.91
CA VAL A 156 10.72 7.74 9.42
C VAL A 156 10.75 7.87 7.89
N ALA A 157 10.09 6.97 7.17
CA ALA A 157 10.05 6.98 5.71
C ALA A 157 9.44 8.27 5.14
N TYR A 158 8.39 8.78 5.78
CA TYR A 158 7.71 10.00 5.35
C TYR A 158 8.30 11.29 5.92
N GLY A 159 9.17 11.21 6.95
CA GLY A 159 9.71 12.38 7.63
C GLY A 159 8.65 13.11 8.46
N LEU A 160 7.85 12.36 9.20
CA LEU A 160 6.80 12.83 10.12
C LEU A 160 7.26 12.82 11.58
#